data_AF-A0A7X2MTP5-F1
#
_entry.id   AF-A0A7X2MTP5-F1
#
_cell.length_a   1.000
_cell.length_b   1.000
_cell.length_c   1.000
_cell.angle_alpha   90.00
_cell.angle_beta   90.00
_cell.angle_gamma   90.00
#
_symmetry.space_group_name_H-M   'P 1'
#
loop_
_entity.id
_entity.type
_entity.pdbx_description
1 polymer ?
#
loop_
_entity_poly.entity_id
_entity_poly.type
_entity_poly.pdbx_seq_one_letter_code
_entity_poly.pdbx_strand_id
1 'polypeptide(L)'
;PPIALLIALGLAAWLLGVRRGWSKDKLEDLTGRAIPTSASVILVAGAGGAFGKVLVESGVGKALAVTLETLHLPLVPAAFILSLALRASQGSATVAILTTSGLLTQAVTGVTDMQRVLVTLAACFGGL
;
A
#
# COMPACT_ATOMS: atom_id res chain seq x y z
N PRO A 1 -7.86 -7.30 -11.62
CA PRO A 1 -8.22 -6.86 -10.25
C PRO A 1 -9.46 -5.93 -10.15
N PRO A 2 -9.53 -4.77 -10.84
CA PRO A 2 -10.62 -3.82 -10.63
C PRO A 2 -11.98 -4.33 -11.12
N ILE A 3 -11.99 -5.09 -12.23
CA ILE A 3 -13.21 -5.75 -12.76
C ILE A 3 -13.78 -6.74 -11.74
N ALA A 4 -12.92 -7.51 -11.06
CA ALA A 4 -13.37 -8.47 -10.05
C ALA A 4 -13.96 -7.78 -8.82
N LEU A 5 -13.37 -6.66 -8.37
CA LEU A 5 -13.90 -5.87 -7.25
C LEU A 5 -15.23 -5.19 -7.61
N LEU A 6 -15.38 -4.69 -8.85
CA LEU A 6 -16.64 -4.13 -9.34
C LEU A 6 -17.75 -5.18 -9.37
N ILE A 7 -17.46 -6.38 -9.89
CA ILE A 7 -18.42 -7.49 -9.90
C ILE A 7 -18.78 -7.90 -8.46
N ALA A 8 -17.78 -8.05 -7.58
CA ALA A 8 -18.02 -8.40 -6.18
C ALA A 8 -18.87 -7.35 -5.46
N LEU A 9 -18.62 -6.06 -5.69
CA LEU A 9 -19.42 -4.96 -5.14
C LEU A 9 -20.86 -5.00 -5.66
N GLY A 10 -21.05 -5.24 -6.96
CA GLY A 10 -22.38 -5.38 -7.57
C GLY A 10 -23.14 -6.59 -7.02
N LEU A 11 -22.47 -7.74 -6.89
CA LEU A 11 -23.03 -8.94 -6.28
C LEU A 11 -23.36 -8.72 -4.80
N ALA A 12 -22.51 -8.02 -4.04
CA ALA A 12 -22.77 -7.69 -2.65
C ALA A 12 -23.99 -6.78 -2.51
N ALA A 13 -24.11 -5.72 -3.31
CA ALA A 13 -25.27 -4.83 -3.31
C ALA A 13 -26.57 -5.57 -3.67
N TRP A 14 -26.50 -6.49 -4.64
CA TRP A 14 -27.65 -7.29 -5.04
C TRP A 14 -28.03 -8.35 -4.00
N LEU A 15 -27.07 -9.09 -3.45
CA LEU A 15 -27.31 -10.20 -2.52
C LEU A 15 -27.63 -9.73 -1.10
N LEU A 16 -26.95 -8.69 -0.61
CA LEU A 16 -27.11 -8.17 0.76
C LEU A 16 -28.17 -7.06 0.84
N GLY A 17 -28.34 -6.27 -0.22
CA GLY A 17 -29.34 -5.19 -0.26
C GLY A 17 -30.66 -5.65 -0.86
N VAL A 18 -30.67 -5.86 -2.18
CA VAL A 18 -31.91 -6.08 -2.96
C VAL A 18 -32.59 -7.40 -2.55
N ARG A 19 -31.84 -8.49 -2.44
CA ARG A 19 -32.40 -9.82 -2.09
C ARG A 19 -32.88 -9.91 -0.64
N ARG A 20 -32.37 -9.07 0.27
CA ARG A 20 -32.83 -8.98 1.66
C ARG A 20 -33.93 -7.91 1.86
N GLY A 21 -34.43 -7.31 0.78
CA GLY A 21 -35.55 -6.36 0.82
C GLY A 21 -35.18 -4.98 1.37
N TRP A 22 -33.92 -4.55 1.30
CA TRP A 22 -33.55 -3.19 1.72
C TRP A 22 -34.15 -2.16 0.76
N SER A 23 -34.66 -1.04 1.31
CA SER A 23 -35.10 0.09 0.50
C SER A 23 -33.90 0.76 -0.19
N LYS A 24 -34.14 1.43 -1.32
CA LYS A 24 -33.11 2.20 -2.04
C LYS A 24 -32.43 3.23 -1.11
N ASP A 25 -33.22 3.88 -0.26
CA ASP A 25 -32.73 4.88 0.70
C ASP A 25 -31.74 4.29 1.72
N LYS A 26 -31.97 3.04 2.16
CA LYS A 26 -31.06 2.38 3.10
C LYS A 26 -29.73 2.00 2.44
N LEU A 27 -29.76 1.63 1.16
CA LEU A 27 -28.55 1.36 0.38
C LEU A 27 -27.77 2.65 0.09
N GLU A 28 -28.48 3.74 -0.21
CA GLU A 28 -27.89 5.07 -0.40
C GLU A 28 -27.25 5.60 0.89
N ASP A 29 -27.94 5.53 2.03
CA ASP A 29 -27.41 5.97 3.33
C ASP A 29 -26.17 5.15 3.74
N LEU A 30 -26.20 3.82 3.58
CA LEU A 30 -25.03 2.97 3.87
C LEU A 30 -23.83 3.30 2.96
N THR A 31 -24.08 3.49 1.67
CA THR A 31 -23.02 3.85 0.71
C THR A 31 -22.48 5.25 1.03
N GLY A 32 -23.37 6.21 1.31
CA GLY A 32 -23.03 7.57 1.70
C GLY A 32 -22.20 7.64 2.98
N ARG A 33 -22.47 6.77 3.97
CA ARG A 33 -21.67 6.66 5.20
C ARG A 33 -20.30 6.01 4.97
N ALA A 34 -20.19 5.10 4.01
CA ALA A 34 -18.92 4.42 3.70
C ALA A 34 -17.94 5.30 2.90
N ILE A 35 -18.44 6.26 2.12
CA ILE A 35 -17.62 7.14 1.28
C ILE A 35 -16.63 7.97 2.11
N PRO A 36 -17.02 8.71 3.16
CA PRO A 36 -16.09 9.53 3.95
C PRO A 36 -14.94 8.72 4.55
N THR A 37 -15.24 7.54 5.11
CA THR A 37 -14.23 6.65 5.69
C THR A 37 -13.27 6.10 4.64
N SER A 38 -13.77 5.78 3.45
CA SER A 38 -12.93 5.28 2.35
C SER A 38 -12.11 6.39 1.71
N ALA A 39 -12.66 7.60 1.61
CA ALA A 39 -12.02 8.75 0.98
C ALA A 39 -10.74 9.18 1.71
N SER A 40 -10.73 9.16 3.05
CA SER A 40 -9.53 9.48 3.82
C SER A 40 -8.40 8.47 3.57
N VAL A 41 -8.71 7.18 3.54
CA VAL A 41 -7.75 6.11 3.25
C VAL A 41 -7.21 6.24 1.83
N ILE A 42 -8.08 6.50 0.84
CA ILE A 42 -7.70 6.71 -0.56
C ILE A 42 -6.80 7.93 -0.70
N LEU A 43 -7.12 9.04 -0.03
CA LEU A 43 -6.33 10.27 -0.07
C LEU A 43 -4.92 10.04 0.52
N VAL A 44 -4.85 9.39 1.69
CA VAL A 44 -3.59 9.09 2.37
C VAL A 44 -2.74 8.11 1.55
N ALA A 45 -3.36 7.07 0.97
CA ALA A 45 -2.67 6.14 0.09
C ALA A 45 -2.16 6.81 -1.19
N GLY A 46 -2.98 7.67 -1.82
CA GLY A 46 -2.60 8.44 -2.98
C GLY A 46 -1.44 9.40 -2.70
N ALA A 47 -1.49 10.14 -1.59
CA ALA A 47 -0.43 11.03 -1.15
C ALA A 47 0.87 10.27 -0.86
N GLY A 48 0.80 9.14 -0.15
CA GLY A 48 1.96 8.28 0.13
C GLY A 48 2.58 7.70 -1.15
N GLY A 49 1.76 7.30 -2.12
CA GLY A 49 2.23 6.83 -3.42
C GLY A 49 2.94 7.92 -4.23
N ALA A 50 2.37 9.13 -4.28
CA ALA A 50 2.98 10.28 -4.94
C ALA A 50 4.30 10.69 -4.26
N PHE A 51 4.34 10.71 -2.93
CA PHE A 51 5.55 10.97 -2.17
C PHE A 51 6.63 9.91 -2.45
N GLY A 52 6.28 8.63 -2.45
CA GLY A 52 7.18 7.55 -2.83
C GLY A 52 7.76 7.73 -4.24
N LYS A 53 6.93 8.19 -5.21
CA LYS A 53 7.39 8.51 -6.56
C LYS A 53 8.40 9.66 -6.58
N VAL A 54 8.12 10.75 -5.86
CA VAL A 54 9.05 11.90 -5.75
C VAL A 54 10.39 11.46 -5.14
N LEU A 55 10.40 10.57 -4.15
CA LEU A 55 11.64 10.03 -3.57
C LEU A 55 12.44 9.16 -4.55
N VAL A 56 11.75 8.43 -5.44
CA VAL A 56 12.41 7.65 -6.48
C VAL A 56 13.02 8.57 -7.55
N GLU A 57 12.29 9.60 -7.96
CA GLU A 57 12.73 10.57 -8.97
C GLU A 57 13.83 11.50 -8.46
N SER A 58 13.83 11.84 -7.17
CA SER A 58 14.90 12.63 -6.53
C SER A 58 16.22 11.87 -6.38
N GLY A 59 16.25 10.57 -6.71
CA GLY A 59 17.45 9.74 -6.63
C GLY A 59 17.70 9.13 -5.26
N VAL A 60 16.86 9.37 -4.25
CA VAL A 60 16.96 8.76 -2.93
C VAL A 60 16.88 7.23 -3.02
N GLY A 61 15.97 6.70 -3.85
CA GLY A 61 15.89 5.24 -4.09
C GLY A 61 17.19 4.64 -4.63
N LYS A 62 17.88 5.37 -5.51
CA LYS A 62 19.17 4.96 -6.09
C LYS A 62 20.29 4.98 -5.05
N ALA A 63 20.38 6.04 -4.25
CA ALA A 63 21.34 6.15 -3.16
C ALA A 63 21.13 5.05 -2.11
N LEU A 64 19.87 4.71 -1.83
CA LEU A 64 19.52 3.63 -0.91
C LEU A 64 19.96 2.26 -1.45
N ALA A 65 19.72 1.99 -2.74
CA ALA A 65 20.15 0.75 -3.39
C ALA A 65 21.67 0.57 -3.35
N VAL A 66 22.44 1.63 -3.67
CA VAL A 66 23.91 1.61 -3.59
C VAL A 66 24.39 1.38 -2.15
N THR A 67 23.74 2.00 -1.17
CA THR A 67 24.09 1.83 0.25
C THR A 67 23.82 0.40 0.73
N LEU A 68 22.76 -0.24 0.23
CA LEU A 68 22.44 -1.62 0.54
C LEU A 68 23.44 -2.60 -0.06
N GLU A 69 23.91 -2.32 -1.27
CA GLU A 69 24.98 -3.08 -1.93
C GLU A 69 26.31 -2.95 -1.17
N THR A 70 26.71 -1.74 -0.75
CA THR A 70 27.97 -1.54 -0.01
C THR A 70 27.96 -2.19 1.37
N LEU A 71 26.80 -2.19 2.05
CA LEU A 71 26.63 -2.84 3.34
C LEU A 71 26.49 -4.37 3.26
N HIS A 72 26.46 -4.97 2.05
CA HIS A 72 26.16 -6.39 1.82
C HIS A 72 24.87 -6.84 2.55
N LEU A 73 23.93 -5.92 2.73
CA LEU A 73 22.80 -6.13 3.62
C LEU A 73 21.66 -6.78 2.81
N PRO A 74 21.12 -7.93 3.24
CA PRO A 74 20.04 -8.59 2.51
C PRO A 74 18.81 -7.67 2.41
N LEU A 75 18.17 -7.63 1.24
CA LEU A 75 17.03 -6.74 0.96
C LEU A 75 15.85 -6.88 1.95
N VAL A 76 15.68 -8.06 2.54
CA VAL A 76 14.58 -8.37 3.46
C VAL A 76 14.68 -7.57 4.78
N PRO A 77 15.74 -7.70 5.60
CA PRO A 77 15.89 -6.89 6.81
C PRO A 77 16.01 -5.39 6.52
N ALA A 78 16.60 -5.01 5.38
CA ALA A 78 16.63 -3.62 4.93
C ALA A 78 15.23 -3.02 4.75
N ALA A 79 14.34 -3.75 4.09
CA ALA A 79 12.96 -3.33 3.87
C ALA A 79 12.18 -3.19 5.18
N PHE A 80 12.42 -4.11 6.13
CA PHE A 80 11.82 -4.05 7.46
C PHE A 80 12.27 -2.79 8.22
N ILE A 81 13.58 -2.55 8.32
CA ILE A 81 14.14 -1.41 9.05
C ILE A 81 13.71 -0.08 8.42
N LEU A 82 13.73 0.01 7.08
CA LEU A 82 13.30 1.21 6.37
C LEU A 82 11.82 1.51 6.62
N SER A 83 10.96 0.48 6.53
CA SER A 83 9.53 0.64 6.81
C SER A 83 9.28 1.05 8.25
N LEU A 84 10.00 0.47 9.21
CA LEU A 84 9.91 0.81 10.62
C LEU A 84 10.37 2.25 10.90
N ALA A 85 11.47 2.70 10.30
CA ALA A 85 11.95 4.07 10.43
C ALA A 85 10.99 5.10 9.83
N LEU A 86 10.43 4.80 8.64
CA LEU A 86 9.43 5.65 8.00
C LEU A 86 8.13 5.65 8.79
N ARG A 87 7.72 4.53 9.38
CA ARG A 87 6.56 4.44 10.28
C ARG A 87 6.75 5.28 11.52
N ALA A 88 7.91 5.20 12.18
CA ALA A 88 8.22 6.03 13.34
C ALA A 88 8.15 7.53 13.02
N SER A 89 8.52 7.91 11.79
CA SER A 89 8.52 9.31 11.34
C SER A 89 7.15 9.80 10.84
N GLN A 90 6.38 8.95 10.16
CA GLN A 90 5.12 9.31 9.49
C GLN A 90 3.88 8.99 10.31
N GLY A 91 4.00 8.15 11.34
CA GLY A 91 2.90 7.79 12.23
C GLY A 91 1.78 6.95 11.59
N SER A 92 1.84 6.61 10.29
CA SER A 92 0.84 5.79 9.58
C SER A 92 1.48 4.56 8.91
N ALA A 93 0.94 3.37 9.19
CA ALA A 93 1.44 2.11 8.67
C ALA A 93 1.32 2.07 7.14
N THR A 94 0.17 2.48 6.62
CA THR A 94 -0.11 2.47 5.19
C THR A 94 0.82 3.40 4.42
N VAL A 95 1.09 4.61 4.95
CA VAL A 95 1.99 5.57 4.29
C VAL A 95 3.42 5.07 4.32
N ALA A 96 3.86 4.50 5.45
CA ALA A 96 5.21 3.95 5.58
C ALA A 96 5.44 2.80 4.60
N ILE A 97 4.50 1.85 4.52
CA ILE A 97 4.58 0.71 3.60
C ILE A 97 4.60 1.17 2.14
N LEU A 98 3.72 2.10 1.75
CA LEU A 98 3.67 2.62 0.38
C LEU A 98 4.95 3.36 0.00
N THR A 99 5.47 4.19 0.91
CA THR A 99 6.71 4.94 0.69
C THR A 99 7.91 4.00 0.56
N THR A 100 8.02 3.02 1.46
CA THR A 100 9.07 1.98 1.45
C THR A 100 9.01 1.18 0.16
N SER A 101 7.82 0.74 -0.24
CA SER A 101 7.61 0.00 -1.49
C SER A 101 8.04 0.81 -2.70
N GLY A 102 7.71 2.11 -2.72
CA GLY A 102 8.17 3.06 -3.74
C GLY A 102 9.70 3.10 -3.83
N LEU A 103 10.37 3.36 -2.70
CA LEU A 103 11.84 3.43 -2.61
C LEU A 103 12.53 2.14 -3.06
N LEU A 104 12.00 0.98 -2.68
CA LEU A 104 12.60 -0.31 -3.00
C LEU A 104 12.33 -0.80 -4.42
N THR A 105 11.47 -0.11 -5.20
CA THR A 105 11.10 -0.53 -6.56
C THR A 105 12.33 -0.77 -7.44
N GLN A 106 13.35 0.09 -7.34
CA GLN A 106 14.59 -0.06 -8.13
C GLN A 106 15.48 -1.18 -7.60
N ALA A 107 15.53 -1.36 -6.27
CA ALA A 107 16.33 -2.36 -5.60
C ALA A 107 15.83 -3.80 -5.81
N VAL A 108 14.54 -3.99 -6.16
CA VAL A 108 13.95 -5.32 -6.39
C VAL A 108 13.89 -5.76 -7.86
N THR A 109 14.44 -4.98 -8.80
CA THR A 109 14.36 -5.26 -10.24
C THR A 109 15.18 -6.50 -10.68
N GLY A 110 16.24 -6.85 -9.94
CA GLY A 110 17.13 -7.98 -10.26
C GLY A 110 16.90 -9.26 -9.44
N VAL A 111 15.89 -9.29 -8.55
CA VAL A 111 15.64 -10.43 -7.65
C VAL A 111 14.51 -11.34 -8.14
N THR A 112 14.58 -12.60 -7.72
CA THR A 112 13.56 -13.62 -7.99
C THR A 112 12.19 -13.21 -7.41
N ASP A 113 11.10 -13.72 -8.00
CA ASP A 113 9.75 -13.41 -7.55
C ASP A 113 9.52 -13.77 -6.07
N MET A 114 10.12 -14.88 -5.60
CA MET A 114 10.08 -15.28 -4.19
C MET A 114 10.74 -14.24 -3.28
N GLN A 115 11.92 -13.74 -3.63
CA GLN A 115 12.57 -12.67 -2.87
C GLN A 115 11.75 -11.38 -2.87
N ARG A 116 11.11 -11.05 -3.99
CA ARG A 116 10.18 -9.90 -4.06
C ARG A 116 9.05 -10.03 -3.05
N VAL A 117 8.42 -11.21 -2.95
CA VAL A 117 7.38 -11.47 -1.95
C VAL A 117 7.92 -11.33 -0.52
N LEU A 118 9.11 -11.89 -0.21
CA LEU A 118 9.71 -11.74 1.12
C LEU A 118 10.01 -10.28 1.48
N VAL A 119 10.51 -9.49 0.53
CA VAL A 119 10.79 -8.06 0.72
C VAL A 119 9.50 -7.29 0.99
N THR A 120 8.42 -7.56 0.23
CA THR A 120 7.12 -6.94 0.48
C THR A 120 6.56 -7.32 1.85
N LEU A 121 6.66 -8.60 2.25
CA LEU A 121 6.24 -9.03 3.59
C LEU A 121 7.05 -8.33 4.68
N ALA A 122 8.36 -8.23 4.53
CA ALA A 122 9.22 -7.54 5.48
C ALA A 122 8.86 -6.05 5.61
N ALA A 123 8.58 -5.36 4.49
CA ALA A 123 8.10 -3.99 4.52
C ALA A 123 6.75 -3.87 5.25
N CYS A 124 5.82 -4.80 5.03
CA CYS A 124 4.54 -4.84 5.73
C CYS A 124 4.70 -5.04 7.24
N PHE A 125 5.53 -6.00 7.67
CA PHE A 125 5.80 -6.24 9.08
C PHE A 125 6.54 -5.09 9.76
N GLY A 126 7.45 -4.40 9.06
CA GLY A 126 8.15 -3.24 9.60
C GLY A 126 7.25 -2.01 9.74
N GLY A 127 6.20 -1.90 8.92
CA GLY A 127 5.29 -0.76 8.93
C GLY A 127 4.12 -0.88 9.91
N LEU A 128 3.83 -2.09 10.41
CA LEU A 128 2.73 -2.35 11.34
C LEU A 128 2.98 -1.63 12.69
#